data_AF-A0A3D1Q977-F1
#
_entry.id   AF-A0A3D1Q977-F1
#
_cell.length_a   1.000
_cell.length_b   1.000
_cell.length_c   1.000
_cell.angle_alpha   90.00
_cell.angle_beta   90.00
_cell.angle_gamma   90.00
#
_symmetry.space_group_name_H-M   'P 1'
#
loop_
_entity.id
_entity.type
_entity.pdbx_description
1 polymer ?
#
loop_
_entity_poly.entity_id
_entity_poly.type
_entity_poly.pdbx_seq_one_letter_code
_entity_poly.pdbx_strand_id
1 'polypeptide(L)'
;MQLHINPVVEEAVSFHYDDPLCFNRIYQSVFKNLVENDPKAGREPVYVCIGTDRATGDCLGPLVGSRLKSLLPSAHIFGTLENPAHAVNLAETLDEISRKIPQSLIVAIDACLGKVDRIGFINVKKGSLQPGTALNKELPAVGDFHVSTS
;
A
#
# COMPACT_ATOMS: atom_id res chain seq x y z
N MET A 1 40.86 -2.43 11.60
CA MET A 1 39.63 -1.98 12.29
C MET A 1 38.56 -1.80 11.21
N GLN A 2 37.76 -2.84 10.95
CA GLN A 2 36.69 -2.79 9.96
C GLN A 2 35.52 -1.99 10.53
N LEU A 3 35.24 -0.83 9.94
CA LEU A 3 34.01 -0.09 10.21
C LEU A 3 32.84 -0.93 9.70
N HIS A 4 32.15 -1.60 10.62
CA HIS A 4 30.82 -2.12 10.37
C HIS A 4 29.88 -0.94 10.22
N ILE A 5 29.63 -0.54 8.97
CA ILE A 5 28.54 0.36 8.64
C ILE A 5 27.28 -0.49 8.75
N ASN A 6 26.60 -0.43 9.90
CA ASN A 6 25.25 -0.97 9.98
C ASN A 6 24.43 -0.26 8.89
N PRO A 7 23.76 -0.98 7.98
CA PRO A 7 22.83 -0.33 7.08
C PRO A 7 21.82 0.40 7.94
N VAL A 8 21.70 1.71 7.75
CA VAL A 8 20.61 2.49 8.33
C VAL A 8 19.34 1.87 7.76
N VAL A 9 18.67 1.04 8.55
CA VAL A 9 17.34 0.55 8.24
C VAL A 9 16.50 1.81 8.20
N GLU A 10 16.12 2.24 7.00
CA GLU A 10 15.28 3.42 6.82
C GLU A 10 13.95 3.14 7.54
N GLU A 11 13.78 3.73 8.73
CA GLU A 11 12.71 3.39 9.65
C GLU A 11 11.35 3.59 8.95
N ALA A 12 10.56 2.52 8.89
CA ALA A 12 9.18 2.59 8.46
C ALA A 12 8.45 3.68 9.26
N VAL A 13 7.90 4.67 8.57
CA VAL A 13 7.25 5.78 9.28
C VAL A 13 5.84 5.36 9.68
N SER A 14 5.60 5.36 10.98
CA SER A 14 4.38 4.83 11.58
C SER A 14 3.75 5.86 12.51
N PHE A 15 2.46 6.11 12.30
CA PHE A 15 1.73 7.17 12.99
C PHE A 15 0.41 6.63 13.53
N HIS A 16 0.11 6.90 14.81
CA HIS A 16 -1.18 6.56 15.38
C HIS A 16 -2.25 7.54 14.86
N TYR A 17 -3.46 7.06 14.55
CA TYR A 17 -4.54 7.88 13.98
C TYR A 17 -4.99 9.03 14.91
N ASP A 18 -4.84 8.84 16.22
CA ASP A 18 -5.13 9.89 17.23
C ASP A 18 -4.03 10.96 17.36
N ASP A 19 -2.86 10.82 16.72
CA ASP A 19 -1.87 11.92 16.68
C ASP A 19 -2.48 13.11 15.92
N PRO A 20 -2.59 14.31 16.51
CA PRO A 20 -3.12 15.49 15.84
C PRO A 20 -2.38 15.87 14.54
N LEU A 21 -1.13 15.42 14.39
CA LEU A 21 -0.30 15.63 13.21
C LEU A 21 -0.32 14.43 12.24
N CYS A 22 -1.04 13.35 12.56
CA CYS A 22 -1.05 12.09 11.80
C CYS A 22 -1.30 12.32 10.31
N PHE A 23 -2.33 13.10 9.97
CA PHE A 23 -2.65 13.44 8.59
C PHE A 23 -1.47 14.12 7.87
N ASN A 24 -0.87 15.13 8.49
CA ASN A 24 0.23 15.88 7.88
C ASN A 24 1.46 14.98 7.68
N ARG A 25 1.75 14.12 8.65
CA ARG A 25 2.87 13.19 8.59
C ARG A 25 2.67 12.12 7.50
N ILE A 26 1.47 11.53 7.40
CA ILE A 26 1.13 10.60 6.32
C ILE A 26 1.24 11.28 4.97
N TYR A 27 0.66 12.48 4.82
CA TYR A 27 0.74 13.26 3.60
C TYR A 27 2.19 13.49 3.17
N GLN A 28 3.05 13.94 4.09
CA GLN A 28 4.47 14.15 3.82
C GLN A 28 5.18 12.87 3.41
N SER A 29 4.92 11.76 4.12
CA SER A 29 5.51 10.46 3.80
C SER A 29 5.08 9.94 2.44
N VAL A 30 3.79 10.04 2.09
CA VAL A 30 3.27 9.63 0.78
C VAL A 30 3.84 10.52 -0.32
N PHE A 31 3.82 11.85 -0.13
CA PHE A 31 4.37 12.79 -1.10
C PHE A 31 5.86 12.56 -1.36
N LYS A 32 6.65 12.35 -0.29
CA LYS A 32 8.06 11.99 -0.40
C LYS A 32 8.24 10.73 -1.25
N ASN A 33 7.47 9.67 -0.98
CA ASN A 33 7.57 8.43 -1.74
C ASN A 33 7.16 8.58 -3.21
N LEU A 34 6.16 9.40 -3.52
CA LEU A 34 5.77 9.70 -4.90
C LEU A 34 6.93 10.38 -5.65
N VAL A 35 7.54 11.41 -5.06
CA VAL A 35 8.64 12.16 -5.69
C VAL A 35 9.91 11.31 -5.81
N GLU A 36 10.24 10.50 -4.81
CA GLU A 36 11.44 9.65 -4.85
C GLU A 36 11.33 8.52 -5.88
N ASN A 37 10.15 7.92 -6.05
CA ASN A 37 9.92 6.84 -7.02
C ASN A 37 9.64 7.34 -8.45
N ASP A 38 9.24 8.60 -8.62
CA ASP A 38 9.11 9.22 -9.94
C ASP A 38 9.43 10.73 -9.91
N PRO A 39 10.71 11.11 -9.87
CA PRO A 39 11.14 12.51 -9.75
C PRO A 39 10.69 13.42 -10.91
N LYS A 40 10.34 12.83 -12.06
CA LYS A 40 9.89 13.55 -13.25
C LYS A 40 8.37 13.61 -13.38
N ALA A 41 7.63 12.95 -12.49
CA ALA A 41 6.17 12.83 -12.55
C ALA A 41 5.67 12.35 -13.93
N GLY A 42 6.38 11.40 -14.54
CA GLY A 42 6.07 10.85 -15.85
C GLY A 42 5.21 9.58 -15.82
N ARG A 43 5.01 8.98 -14.64
CA ARG A 43 4.27 7.74 -14.43
C ARG A 43 2.89 8.05 -13.87
N GLU A 44 1.87 7.37 -14.37
CA GLU A 44 0.52 7.49 -13.82
C GLU A 44 0.41 6.74 -12.47
N PRO A 45 -0.09 7.37 -11.40
CA PRO A 45 -0.32 6.70 -10.14
C PRO A 45 -1.47 5.69 -10.24
N VAL A 46 -1.22 4.47 -9.75
CA VAL A 46 -2.21 3.39 -9.63
C VAL A 46 -2.27 2.94 -8.17
N TYR A 47 -3.47 2.92 -7.60
CA TYR A 47 -3.69 2.47 -6.23
C TYR A 47 -4.22 1.04 -6.24
N VAL A 48 -3.55 0.13 -5.54
CA VAL A 48 -3.96 -1.27 -5.42
C VAL A 48 -4.30 -1.55 -3.97
N CYS A 49 -5.59 -1.61 -3.64
CA CYS A 49 -6.07 -1.82 -2.29
C CYS A 49 -6.31 -3.32 -2.07
N ILE A 50 -5.41 -3.94 -1.33
CA ILE A 50 -5.34 -5.38 -1.12
C ILE A 50 -6.18 -5.74 0.11
N GLY A 51 -6.94 -6.82 0.00
CA GLY A 51 -7.77 -7.34 1.08
C GLY A 51 -9.00 -8.06 0.56
N THR A 52 -9.86 -8.51 1.48
CA THR A 52 -11.10 -9.22 1.15
C THR A 52 -12.26 -8.72 2.00
N ASP A 53 -13.46 -8.78 1.41
CA ASP A 53 -14.74 -8.57 2.08
C ASP A 53 -15.11 -9.66 3.12
N ARG A 54 -14.39 -10.79 3.14
CA ARG A 54 -14.74 -11.99 3.93
C ARG A 54 -14.20 -12.01 5.36
N ALA A 55 -13.26 -11.14 5.71
CA ALA A 55 -12.74 -11.01 7.07
C ALA A 55 -12.90 -9.55 7.53
N THR A 56 -13.54 -9.33 8.68
CA THR A 56 -13.84 -8.00 9.23
C THR A 56 -12.61 -7.12 9.45
N GLY A 57 -11.41 -7.70 9.52
CA GLY A 57 -10.13 -6.97 9.60
C GLY A 57 -9.42 -6.73 8.26
N ASP A 58 -9.68 -7.55 7.23
CA ASP A 58 -9.04 -7.45 5.91
C ASP A 58 -9.88 -6.63 4.91
N CYS A 59 -11.09 -6.22 5.29
CA CYS A 59 -11.96 -5.43 4.43
C CYS A 59 -11.55 -3.95 4.35
N LEU A 60 -10.62 -3.50 5.20
CA LEU A 60 -10.20 -2.10 5.23
C LEU A 60 -9.48 -1.68 3.94
N GLY A 61 -8.74 -2.57 3.27
CA GLY A 61 -8.20 -2.31 1.93
C GLY A 61 -9.30 -2.00 0.91
N PRO A 62 -10.22 -2.95 0.62
CA PRO A 62 -11.37 -2.73 -0.26
C PRO A 62 -12.27 -1.54 0.13
N LEU A 63 -12.44 -1.26 1.43
CA LEU A 63 -13.16 -0.07 1.93
C LEU A 63 -12.45 1.22 1.54
N VAL A 64 -11.12 1.29 1.73
CA VAL A 64 -10.31 2.43 1.31
C VAL A 64 -10.40 2.60 -0.21
N GLY A 65 -10.29 1.52 -0.98
CA GLY A 65 -10.42 1.57 -2.43
C GLY A 65 -11.78 2.08 -2.91
N SER A 66 -12.88 1.59 -2.34
CA SER A 66 -14.23 2.10 -2.64
C SER A 66 -14.39 3.58 -2.29
N ARG A 67 -13.81 4.03 -1.17
CA ARG A 67 -13.83 5.46 -0.78
C ARG A 67 -12.99 6.32 -1.71
N LEU A 68 -11.77 5.89 -2.04
CA LEU A 68 -10.92 6.56 -3.01
C LEU A 68 -11.61 6.68 -4.37
N LYS A 69 -12.30 5.62 -4.83
CA LYS A 69 -12.98 5.64 -6.13
C LYS A 69 -14.13 6.63 -6.17
N SER A 70 -14.84 6.79 -5.05
CA SER A 70 -15.89 7.81 -4.91
C SER A 70 -15.34 9.23 -4.85
N LEU A 71 -14.19 9.45 -4.20
CA LEU A 71 -13.59 10.78 -4.04
C LEU A 71 -12.80 11.21 -5.28
N LEU A 72 -12.20 10.25 -5.99
CA LEU A 72 -11.33 10.45 -7.14
C LEU A 72 -11.77 9.55 -8.31
N PRO A 73 -12.88 9.86 -8.99
CA PRO A 73 -13.43 8.99 -10.04
C PRO A 73 -12.45 8.70 -11.18
N SER A 74 -11.59 9.67 -11.51
CA SER A 74 -10.58 9.60 -12.56
C SER A 74 -9.32 8.84 -12.17
N ALA A 75 -9.12 8.50 -10.89
CA ALA A 75 -7.94 7.77 -10.45
C ALA A 75 -8.04 6.27 -10.82
N HIS A 76 -6.87 5.68 -11.10
CA HIS A 76 -6.72 4.25 -11.31
C HIS A 76 -6.69 3.53 -9.97
N ILE A 77 -7.82 2.92 -9.60
CA ILE A 77 -7.99 2.27 -8.31
C ILE A 77 -8.45 0.84 -8.57
N PHE A 78 -7.66 -0.11 -8.06
CA PHE A 78 -7.92 -1.54 -8.09
C PHE A 78 -8.10 -2.02 -6.65
N GLY A 79 -8.97 -3.01 -6.45
CA GLY A 79 -9.34 -3.45 -5.11
C GLY A 79 -10.36 -2.52 -4.46
N THR A 80 -11.63 -2.82 -4.69
CA THR A 80 -12.78 -2.14 -4.08
C THR A 80 -13.67 -3.20 -3.44
N LEU A 81 -14.69 -2.81 -2.66
CA LEU A 81 -15.68 -3.77 -2.16
C LEU A 81 -16.41 -4.51 -3.28
N GLU A 82 -16.66 -3.86 -4.42
CA GLU A 82 -17.33 -4.49 -5.57
C GLU A 82 -16.39 -5.41 -6.35
N ASN A 83 -15.13 -4.98 -6.52
CA ASN A 83 -14.10 -5.70 -7.26
C ASN A 83 -12.83 -5.81 -6.39
N PRO A 84 -12.77 -6.76 -5.45
CA PRO A 84 -11.66 -6.88 -4.51
C PRO A 84 -10.38 -7.40 -5.19
N ALA A 85 -9.22 -6.96 -4.68
CA ALA A 85 -7.91 -7.49 -5.03
C ALA A 85 -7.38 -8.27 -3.83
N HIS A 86 -7.35 -9.60 -3.94
CA HIS A 86 -6.97 -10.51 -2.86
C HIS A 86 -5.96 -11.54 -3.34
N ALA A 87 -5.41 -12.33 -2.43
CA ALA A 87 -4.38 -13.33 -2.70
C ALA A 87 -4.64 -14.22 -3.94
N VAL A 88 -5.90 -14.56 -4.24
CA VAL A 88 -6.24 -15.46 -5.35
C VAL A 88 -6.15 -14.80 -6.73
N ASN A 89 -6.47 -13.52 -6.86
CA ASN A 89 -6.56 -12.80 -8.15
C ASN A 89 -5.51 -11.68 -8.30
N LEU A 90 -4.59 -11.55 -7.34
CA LEU A 90 -3.63 -10.45 -7.32
C LEU A 90 -2.71 -10.47 -8.55
N ALA A 91 -2.21 -11.64 -8.96
CA ALA A 91 -1.36 -11.76 -10.14
C ALA A 91 -2.09 -11.27 -11.41
N GLU A 92 -3.33 -11.72 -11.63
CA GLU A 92 -4.16 -11.26 -12.75
C GLU A 92 -4.43 -9.76 -12.71
N THR A 93 -4.66 -9.20 -11.50
CA THR A 93 -4.87 -7.76 -11.30
C THR A 93 -3.63 -6.96 -11.73
N LEU A 94 -2.43 -7.42 -11.38
CA LEU A 94 -1.17 -6.77 -11.78
C LEU A 94 -0.90 -6.92 -13.28
N ASP A 95 -1.23 -8.06 -13.86
CA ASP A 95 -1.13 -8.29 -15.31
C ASP A 95 -2.10 -7.40 -16.09
N GLU A 96 -3.28 -7.12 -15.54
CA GLU A 96 -4.21 -6.14 -16.11
C GLU A 96 -3.64 -4.72 -16.05
N ILE A 97 -3.13 -4.30 -14.88
CA ILE A 97 -2.53 -2.97 -14.67
C ILE A 97 -1.37 -2.75 -15.64
N SER A 98 -0.45 -3.70 -15.75
CA SER A 98 0.73 -3.56 -16.61
C SER A 98 0.38 -3.44 -18.10
N ARG A 99 -0.70 -4.11 -18.54
CA ARG A 99 -1.21 -4.01 -19.92
C ARG A 99 -1.95 -2.70 -20.19
N LYS A 100 -2.77 -2.23 -19.25
CA LYS A 100 -3.59 -1.03 -19.42
C LYS A 100 -2.81 0.26 -19.19
N ILE A 101 -1.88 0.25 -18.23
CA ILE A 101 -1.16 1.43 -17.75
C ILE A 101 0.34 1.09 -17.64
N PRO A 102 1.04 0.99 -18.78
CA PRO A 102 2.45 0.65 -18.79
C PRO A 102 3.27 1.66 -17.99
N GLN A 103 4.28 1.18 -17.27
CA GLN A 103 5.17 2.00 -16.43
C GLN A 103 4.46 2.82 -15.33
N SER A 104 3.23 2.45 -14.95
CA SER A 104 2.52 3.04 -13.81
C SER A 104 3.33 3.02 -12.52
N LEU A 105 3.12 4.03 -11.66
CA LEU A 105 3.63 4.06 -10.29
C LEU A 105 2.57 3.45 -9.38
N ILE A 106 2.86 2.30 -8.81
CA ILE A 106 1.90 1.52 -8.04
C ILE A 106 2.05 1.86 -6.55
N VAL A 107 0.95 2.25 -5.92
CA VAL A 107 0.84 2.44 -4.47
C VAL A 107 -0.01 1.30 -3.91
N ALA A 108 0.61 0.39 -3.18
CA ALA A 108 -0.13 -0.67 -2.51
C ALA A 108 -0.77 -0.14 -1.22
N ILE A 109 -2.02 -0.51 -0.96
CA ILE A 109 -2.73 -0.18 0.26
C ILE A 109 -3.20 -1.48 0.87
N ASP A 110 -2.77 -1.79 2.09
CA ASP A 110 -3.08 -3.07 2.73
C ASP A 110 -3.60 -2.88 4.15
N ALA A 111 -4.54 -3.73 4.53
CA ALA A 111 -5.01 -3.83 5.90
C ALA A 111 -4.38 -5.07 6.51
N CYS A 112 -3.35 -4.88 7.33
CA CYS A 112 -2.73 -5.99 8.02
C CYS A 112 -3.41 -6.20 9.38
N LEU A 113 -3.73 -7.44 9.72
CA LEU A 113 -4.00 -7.83 11.11
C LEU A 113 -2.67 -7.76 11.90
N GLY A 114 -2.40 -6.59 12.46
CA GLY A 114 -1.24 -6.34 13.30
C GLY A 114 -1.39 -6.91 14.71
N LYS A 115 -0.35 -6.69 15.54
CA LYS A 115 -0.45 -6.97 16.98
C LYS A 115 -1.42 -5.97 17.63
N VAL A 116 -2.05 -6.36 18.75
CA VAL A 116 -3.05 -5.53 19.45
C VAL A 116 -2.51 -4.17 19.88
N ASP A 117 -1.22 -4.08 20.25
CA ASP A 117 -0.54 -2.82 20.61
C ASP A 117 -0.27 -1.89 19.42
N ARG A 118 -0.58 -2.35 18.20
CA ARG A 118 -0.38 -1.64 16.94
C ARG A 118 -1.69 -1.18 16.29
N ILE A 119 -2.83 -1.44 16.94
CA ILE A 119 -4.15 -0.99 16.49
C ILE A 119 -4.15 0.53 16.36
N GLY A 120 -4.62 1.02 15.22
CA GLY A 120 -4.75 2.44 14.92
C GLY A 120 -3.49 3.06 14.31
N PHE A 121 -2.44 2.27 14.07
CA PHE A 121 -1.24 2.79 13.40
C PHE A 121 -1.38 2.70 11.88
N ILE A 122 -0.97 3.77 11.21
CA ILE A 122 -0.84 3.87 9.76
C ILE A 122 0.64 3.94 9.44
N ASN A 123 1.09 3.05 8.57
CA ASN A 123 2.49 2.88 8.21
C ASN A 123 2.66 3.27 6.74
N VAL A 124 3.69 4.06 6.44
CA VAL A 124 4.10 4.35 5.06
C VAL A 124 5.52 3.81 4.89
N LYS A 125 5.68 2.84 3.99
CA LYS A 125 6.94 2.12 3.80
C LYS A 125 7.36 2.16 2.34
N LYS A 126 8.66 2.36 2.14
CA LYS A 126 9.32 2.25 0.84
C LYS A 126 9.33 0.80 0.36
N GLY A 127 9.34 0.63 -0.95
CA GLY A 127 9.43 -0.67 -1.59
C GLY A 127 8.12 -1.44 -1.59
N SER A 128 8.15 -2.57 -2.28
CA SER A 128 6.98 -3.40 -2.50
C SER A 128 6.48 -4.06 -1.22
N LEU A 129 5.17 -4.17 -1.13
CA LEU A 129 4.49 -5.03 -0.18
C LEU A 129 4.66 -6.49 -0.61
N GLN A 130 4.92 -7.36 0.36
CA GLN A 130 4.98 -8.81 0.19
C GLN A 130 3.74 -9.43 0.86
N PRO A 131 2.59 -9.49 0.16
CA PRO A 131 1.36 -10.00 0.75
C PRO A 131 1.45 -11.51 1.02
N GLY A 132 0.66 -12.01 1.97
CA GLY A 132 0.46 -13.46 2.14
C GLY A 132 1.59 -14.23 2.82
N THR A 133 2.46 -13.57 3.58
CA THR A 133 3.48 -14.24 4.41
C THR A 133 2.90 -15.30 5.37
N ALA A 134 1.61 -15.19 5.71
CA ALA A 134 0.89 -16.17 6.53
C ALA A 134 0.21 -17.31 5.72
N LEU A 135 0.17 -17.24 4.39
CA LEU A 135 -0.69 -18.07 3.54
C LEU A 135 0.03 -19.21 2.79
N ASN A 136 1.31 -19.48 3.03
CA ASN A 136 2.10 -20.54 2.34
C ASN A 136 2.01 -20.50 0.80
N LYS A 137 1.64 -19.36 0.21
CA LYS A 137 1.62 -19.12 -1.23
C LYS A 137 2.56 -17.96 -1.53
N GLU A 138 3.38 -18.10 -2.55
CA GLU A 138 4.17 -16.99 -3.08
C GLU A 138 3.24 -16.04 -3.85
N LEU A 139 2.88 -14.93 -3.22
CA LEU A 139 2.14 -13.86 -3.89
C LEU A 139 3.13 -12.89 -4.54
N PRO A 140 2.76 -12.27 -5.68
CA PRO A 140 3.60 -11.27 -6.29
C PRO A 140 3.75 -10.07 -5.37
N ALA A 141 4.95 -9.50 -5.37
CA ALA A 141 5.22 -8.25 -4.69
C ALA A 141 4.43 -7.10 -5.35
N VAL A 142 3.89 -6.18 -4.55
CA VAL A 142 3.01 -5.09 -5.04
C VAL A 142 3.52 -3.73 -4.62
N GLY A 143 3.54 -2.79 -5.57
CA GLY A 143 3.81 -1.38 -5.30
C GLY A 143 5.28 -0.98 -5.37
N ASP A 144 5.51 0.27 -5.75
CA ASP A 144 6.78 0.97 -5.57
C ASP A 144 6.98 1.38 -4.10
N PHE A 145 5.87 1.65 -3.41
CA PHE A 145 5.77 1.82 -1.96
C PHE A 145 4.38 1.38 -1.49
N HIS A 146 4.20 1.29 -0.17
CA HIS A 146 2.91 0.88 0.39
C HIS A 146 2.50 1.65 1.63
N VAL A 147 1.18 1.71 1.82
CA VAL A 147 0.54 2.18 3.04
C VAL A 147 -0.15 0.99 3.69
N SER A 148 0.14 0.73 4.97
CA SER A 148 -0.57 -0.32 5.69
C SER A 148 -1.07 0.12 7.06
N THR A 149 -2.25 -0.36 7.42
CA THR A 149 -2.85 -0.13 8.73
C THR A 149 -2.67 -1.36 9.62
N SER A 150 -2.45 -1.14 10.91
CA SER A 150 -2.36 -2.18 11.94
C SER A 150 -3.28 -1.89 13.11
#